data_AF-A0A2V7GED6-F1
#
_entry.id   AF-A0A2V7GED6-F1
#
_cell.length_a   1.000
_cell.length_b   1.000
_cell.length_c   1.000
_cell.angle_alpha   90.00
_cell.angle_beta   90.00
_cell.angle_gamma   90.00
#
_symmetry.space_group_name_H-M   'P 1'
#
loop_
_entity.id
_entity.type
_entity.pdbx_description
1 polymer ?
#
loop_
_entity_poly.entity_id
_entity_poly.type
_entity_poly.pdbx_seq_one_letter_code
_entity_poly.pdbx_strand_id
1 'polypeptide(L)'
;MGRRSTLVMILSFIVLTALCLARVATADDGEVVFNQNCQLCHTPERVRAKHLTKEEWQQILNKMIGFGCPIRTSKKNQQVVLEYLVRTQGPP
;
A
#
# COMPACT_ATOMS: atom_id res chain seq x y z
N MET A 1 -34.75 -22.52 33.87
CA MET A 1 -34.32 -21.26 33.24
C MET A 1 -32.78 -21.16 33.19
N GLY A 2 -32.08 -21.93 32.34
CA GLY A 2 -30.60 -21.92 32.36
C GLY A 2 -29.89 -22.23 31.02
N ARG A 3 -30.50 -23.04 30.15
CA ARG A 3 -29.94 -23.35 28.80
C ARG A 3 -30.23 -22.29 27.73
N ARG A 4 -31.31 -21.51 27.89
CA ARG A 4 -31.69 -20.46 26.92
C ARG A 4 -30.82 -19.20 27.09
N SER A 5 -30.52 -18.80 28.32
CA SER A 5 -29.66 -17.64 28.59
C SER A 5 -28.19 -17.89 28.24
N THR A 6 -27.69 -19.11 28.41
CA THR A 6 -26.32 -19.48 28.04
C THR A 6 -26.12 -19.49 26.53
N LEU A 7 -27.08 -20.01 25.75
CA LEU A 7 -27.06 -19.95 24.28
C LEU A 7 -27.08 -18.52 23.74
N VAL A 8 -27.92 -17.64 24.30
CA VAL A 8 -27.99 -16.23 23.91
C VAL A 8 -26.68 -15.51 24.23
N MET A 9 -26.09 -15.74 25.40
CA MET A 9 -24.84 -15.09 25.82
C MET A 9 -23.63 -15.53 24.97
N ILE A 10 -23.56 -16.82 24.59
CA ILE A 10 -22.52 -17.35 23.70
C ILE A 10 -22.69 -16.82 22.28
N LEU A 11 -23.93 -16.77 21.75
CA LEU A 11 -24.22 -16.19 20.44
C LEU A 11 -23.88 -14.70 20.38
N SER A 12 -24.17 -13.94 21.44
CA SER A 12 -23.80 -12.53 21.54
C SER A 12 -22.28 -12.31 21.56
N PHE A 13 -21.51 -13.20 22.22
CA PHE A 13 -20.05 -13.12 22.28
C PHE A 13 -19.39 -13.47 20.92
N ILE A 14 -19.98 -14.40 20.17
CA ILE A 14 -19.52 -14.79 18.83
C ILE A 14 -19.78 -13.66 17.81
N VAL A 15 -20.94 -13.00 17.89
CA VAL A 15 -21.26 -11.86 17.02
C VAL A 15 -20.36 -10.65 17.32
N LEU A 16 -20.00 -10.41 18.58
CA LEU A 16 -19.13 -9.30 18.99
C LEU A 16 -17.67 -9.50 18.56
N THR A 17 -17.18 -10.74 18.56
CA THR A 17 -15.81 -11.08 18.10
C THR A 17 -15.68 -11.05 16.57
N ALA A 18 -16.71 -11.45 15.82
CA ALA A 18 -16.72 -11.42 14.36
C ALA A 18 -16.66 -9.98 13.78
N LEU A 19 -17.27 -9.00 14.46
CA LEU A 19 -17.25 -7.59 14.02
C LEU A 19 -15.85 -6.94 14.11
N CYS A 20 -14.97 -7.44 15.00
CA CYS A 20 -13.65 -6.85 15.24
C CYS A 20 -12.58 -7.29 14.22
N LEU A 21 -12.82 -8.37 13.46
CA LEU A 21 -11.92 -8.83 12.41
C LEU A 21 -12.05 -8.03 11.10
N ALA A 22 -13.17 -7.35 10.88
CA ALA A 22 -13.48 -6.72 9.61
C ALA A 22 -13.05 -5.25 9.56
N ARG A 23 -11.73 -5.01 9.62
CA ARG A 23 -10.97 -3.90 8.98
C ARG A 23 -9.58 -3.80 9.59
N VAL A 24 -8.71 -4.76 9.27
CA VAL A 24 -7.29 -4.41 9.13
C VAL A 24 -7.22 -3.69 7.78
N ALA A 25 -7.09 -2.36 7.80
CA ALA A 25 -6.68 -1.64 6.60
C ALA A 25 -5.34 -2.24 6.17
N THR A 26 -5.34 -3.06 5.13
CA THR A 26 -4.10 -3.57 4.55
C THR A 26 -3.33 -2.33 4.10
N ALA A 27 -2.17 -2.08 4.70
CA ALA A 27 -1.29 -1.02 4.23
C ALA A 27 -1.06 -1.21 2.73
N ASP A 28 -1.16 -0.13 1.94
CA ASP A 28 -0.89 -0.20 0.51
C ASP A 28 0.62 -0.46 0.33
N ASP A 29 0.97 -1.70 -0.05
CA ASP A 29 2.37 -2.12 -0.25
C ASP A 29 3.16 -1.14 -1.13
N GLY A 30 2.53 -0.54 -2.13
CA GLY A 30 3.17 0.42 -3.02
C GLY A 30 3.40 1.78 -2.35
N GLU A 31 2.45 2.26 -1.55
CA GLU A 31 2.62 3.47 -0.74
C GLU A 31 3.73 3.29 0.31
N VAL A 32 3.78 2.12 0.97
CA VAL A 32 4.83 1.79 1.94
C VAL A 32 6.20 1.81 1.27
N VAL A 33 6.35 1.15 0.12
CA VAL A 33 7.62 1.17 -0.64
C VAL A 33 7.98 2.59 -1.06
N PHE A 34 7.01 3.39 -1.52
CA PHE A 34 7.23 4.78 -1.89
C PHE A 34 7.78 5.60 -0.72
N ASN A 35 7.12 5.53 0.45
CA ASN A 35 7.50 6.29 1.64
C ASN A 35 8.89 5.89 2.18
N GLN A 36 9.24 4.62 2.09
CA GLN A 36 10.52 4.11 2.60
C GLN A 36 11.71 4.39 1.67
N ASN A 37 11.48 4.57 0.36
CA ASN A 37 12.58 4.55 -0.61
C ASN A 37 12.67 5.80 -1.50
N CYS A 38 11.54 6.39 -1.90
CA CYS A 38 11.52 7.46 -2.91
C CYS A 38 11.81 8.85 -2.34
N GLN A 39 11.83 8.99 -1.01
CA GLN A 39 12.06 10.25 -0.30
C GLN A 39 13.47 10.35 0.29
N LEU A 40 14.31 9.32 0.10
CA LEU A 40 15.65 9.25 0.68
C LEU A 40 16.64 10.26 0.08
N CYS A 41 16.40 10.71 -1.16
CA CYS A 41 17.35 11.56 -1.91
C CYS A 41 16.77 12.91 -2.35
N HIS A 42 15.45 13.03 -2.45
CA HIS A 42 14.79 14.28 -2.81
C HIS A 42 13.36 14.29 -2.26
N THR A 43 12.74 15.46 -2.28
CA THR A 43 11.38 15.60 -1.73
C THR A 43 10.34 14.86 -2.61
N PRO A 44 9.29 14.30 -1.99
CA PRO A 44 8.22 13.59 -2.71
C PRO A 44 7.34 14.50 -3.58
N GLU A 45 7.33 15.82 -3.37
CA GLU A 45 6.56 16.78 -4.18
C GLU A 45 6.93 16.69 -5.66
N ARG A 46 8.20 16.39 -5.97
CA ARG A 46 8.67 16.19 -7.36
C ARG A 46 7.97 15.04 -8.06
N VAL A 47 7.55 14.02 -7.29
CA VAL A 47 6.79 12.87 -7.80
C VAL A 47 5.32 13.23 -7.86
N ARG A 48 4.76 13.81 -6.78
CA ARG A 48 3.35 14.20 -6.69
C ARG A 48 2.92 15.24 -7.74
N ALA A 49 3.83 16.08 -8.21
CA ALA A 49 3.56 17.09 -9.24
C ALA A 49 3.54 16.54 -10.67
N LYS A 50 3.73 15.23 -10.87
CA LYS A 50 3.76 14.58 -12.18
C LYS A 50 2.51 13.73 -12.38
N HIS A 51 2.04 13.67 -13.61
CA HIS A 51 0.95 12.80 -14.06
C HIS A 51 1.41 12.13 -15.34
N LEU A 52 1.79 10.85 -15.27
CA LEU A 52 2.50 10.16 -16.34
C LEU A 52 1.92 8.77 -16.61
N THR A 53 2.11 8.29 -17.83
CA THR A 53 1.80 6.92 -18.22
C THR A 53 2.66 5.90 -17.47
N LYS A 54 2.27 4.63 -17.50
CA LYS A 54 3.04 3.54 -16.87
C LYS A 54 4.44 3.43 -17.44
N GLU A 55 4.57 3.60 -18.75
CA GLU A 55 5.82 3.53 -19.49
C GLU A 55 6.78 4.65 -19.06
N GLU A 56 6.28 5.88 -18.94
CA GLU A 56 7.05 7.03 -18.46
C GLU A 56 7.44 6.89 -16.99
N TRP A 57 6.55 6.39 -16.13
CA TRP A 57 6.89 6.10 -14.74
C TRP A 57 7.96 5.02 -14.62
N GLN A 58 7.89 3.97 -15.45
CA GLN A 58 8.91 2.92 -15.48
C GLN A 58 10.28 3.49 -15.87
N GLN A 59 10.34 4.44 -16.80
CA GLN A 59 11.59 5.12 -17.17
C GLN A 59 12.16 5.95 -16.02
N ILE A 60 11.32 6.70 -15.30
CA ILE A 60 11.75 7.45 -14.11
C ILE A 60 12.27 6.49 -13.03
N LEU A 61 11.54 5.40 -12.76
CA LEU A 61 11.94 4.41 -11.76
C LEU A 61 13.31 3.81 -12.09
N ASN A 62 13.52 3.43 -13.36
CA ASN A 62 14.80 2.93 -13.84
C ASN A 62 15.93 3.96 -13.65
N LYS A 63 15.66 5.24 -13.91
CA LYS A 63 16.61 6.33 -13.69
C LYS A 63 17.00 6.46 -12.21
N MET A 64 16.02 6.42 -11.29
CA MET A 64 16.29 6.51 -9.85
C MET A 64 17.07 5.29 -9.35
N ILE A 65 16.76 4.09 -9.86
CA ILE A 65 17.53 2.87 -9.61
C ILE A 65 18.98 3.05 -10.09
N GLY A 66 19.19 3.61 -11.28
CA GLY A 66 20.52 3.93 -11.81
C GLY A 66 21.30 4.93 -10.94
N PHE A 67 20.61 5.84 -10.26
CA PHE A 67 21.21 6.76 -9.28
C PHE A 67 21.46 6.13 -7.90
N GLY A 68 21.18 4.85 -7.73
CA GLY A 68 21.49 4.11 -6.50
C GLY A 68 20.30 3.90 -5.57
N CYS A 69 19.05 4.15 -6.02
CA CYS A 69 17.86 3.88 -5.21
C CYS A 69 17.86 2.42 -4.70
N PRO A 70 17.68 2.19 -3.39
CA PRO A 70 17.85 0.86 -2.78
C PRO A 70 16.83 -0.18 -3.25
N ILE A 71 15.70 0.22 -3.85
CA ILE A 71 14.71 -0.69 -4.44
C ILE A 71 15.27 -1.57 -5.56
N ARG A 72 16.49 -1.29 -6.05
CA ARG A 72 17.16 -2.06 -7.10
C ARG A 72 17.23 -3.57 -6.81
N THR A 73 17.25 -3.96 -5.53
CA THR A 73 17.41 -5.35 -5.08
C THR A 73 16.11 -6.14 -5.04
N SER A 74 14.93 -5.50 -5.15
CA SER A 74 13.64 -6.17 -5.07
C SER A 74 12.76 -5.84 -6.28
N LYS A 75 12.57 -6.84 -7.16
CA LYS A 75 11.65 -6.73 -8.30
C LYS A 75 10.21 -6.56 -7.88
N LYS A 76 9.80 -7.21 -6.78
CA LYS A 76 8.48 -7.00 -6.17
C LYS A 76 8.27 -5.54 -5.78
N ASN A 77 9.24 -4.93 -5.08
CA ASN A 77 9.14 -3.53 -4.65
C ASN A 77 9.07 -2.58 -5.85
N GLN A 78 9.85 -2.85 -6.91
CA GLN A 78 9.79 -2.09 -8.17
C GLN A 78 8.41 -2.16 -8.81
N GLN A 79 7.79 -3.34 -8.83
CA GLN A 79 6.46 -3.51 -9.41
C GLN A 79 5.38 -2.81 -8.60
N VAL A 80 5.29 -3.06 -7.28
CA VAL A 80 4.21 -2.49 -6.46
C VAL A 80 4.29 -0.96 -6.37
N VAL A 81 5.50 -0.38 -6.34
CA VAL A 81 5.65 1.08 -6.36
C VAL A 81 5.28 1.67 -7.72
N LEU A 82 5.58 0.99 -8.82
CA LEU A 82 5.14 1.42 -10.15
C LEU A 82 3.61 1.44 -10.25
N GLU A 83 2.95 0.38 -9.78
CA GLU A 83 1.49 0.30 -9.76
C GLU A 83 0.87 1.40 -8.89
N TYR A 84 1.48 1.72 -7.75
CA TYR A 84 1.07 2.84 -6.90
C TYR A 84 1.22 4.19 -7.60
N LEU A 85 2.35 4.46 -8.25
CA LEU A 85 2.60 5.69 -8.99
C LEU A 85 1.61 5.87 -10.14
N VAL A 86 1.33 4.80 -10.90
CA VAL A 86 0.33 4.86 -11.99
C VAL A 86 -1.07 5.11 -11.44
N ARG A 87 -1.44 4.46 -10.34
CA ARG A 87 -2.76 4.62 -9.72
C ARG A 87 -3.00 6.02 -9.16
N THR A 88 -1.97 6.65 -8.60
CA THR A 88 -2.11 7.90 -7.84
C THR A 88 -1.55 9.13 -8.58
N GLN A 89 -0.71 8.92 -9.57
CA GLN A 89 -0.07 9.93 -10.43
C GLN A 89 -0.09 9.50 -11.91
N GLY A 90 -1.13 8.78 -12.33
CA GLY A 90 -1.41 8.52 -13.74
C GLY A 90 -1.79 9.80 -14.51
N PRO A 91 -1.98 9.71 -15.84
CA PRO A 91 -2.55 10.81 -16.63
C PRO A 91 -3.91 11.25 -16.06
N PRO A 92 -4.29 12.54 -16.21
CA PRO A 92 -5.58 13.05 -15.76
C PRO A 92 -6.78 12.41 -16.49
#